data_AF-J3CFD2-F1
#
_entry.id   AF-J3CFD2-F1
#
_cell.length_a   1.000
_cell.length_b   1.000
_cell.length_c   1.000
_cell.angle_alpha   90.00
_cell.angle_beta   90.00
_cell.angle_gamma   90.00
#
_symmetry.space_group_name_H-M   'P 1'
#
loop_
_entity.id
_entity.type
_entity.pdbx_description
1 polymer ?
#
loop_
_entity_poly.entity_id
_entity_poly.type
_entity_poly.pdbx_seq_one_letter_code
_entity_poly.pdbx_strand_id
1 'polypeptide(L)'
;MKMTTRPDYRRIYQDIIMIKHPEKEEICKEILLQTKLTGLDIIKLNNLIFGSGNKDSSSSNRKHRSYDESSILEILTFQKKYGYTNKRVAAHFKLSRNTITSWKKKFSMSEHIIL
;
A
#
# COMPACT_ATOMS: atom_id res chain seq x y z
N MET A 1 -3.13 27.34 -7.88
CA MET A 1 -3.18 26.02 -8.55
C MET A 1 -2.21 25.08 -7.84
N LYS A 2 -2.69 23.98 -7.23
CA LYS A 2 -1.82 22.95 -6.63
C LYS A 2 -1.20 22.15 -7.77
N MET A 3 0.09 22.31 -8.01
CA MET A 3 0.87 21.43 -8.88
C MET A 3 0.95 20.07 -8.16
N THR A 4 0.13 19.11 -8.57
CA THR A 4 0.30 17.73 -8.11
C THR A 4 1.54 17.19 -8.82
N THR A 5 2.70 17.40 -8.23
CA THR A 5 3.95 16.78 -8.65
C THR A 5 3.86 15.30 -8.36
N ARG A 6 3.17 14.54 -9.23
CA ARG A 6 3.24 13.09 -9.16
C ARG A 6 4.72 12.73 -9.30
N PRO A 7 5.29 12.00 -8.34
CA PRO A 7 6.66 11.55 -8.45
C PRO A 7 6.83 10.79 -9.76
N ASP A 8 7.89 11.05 -10.51
CA ASP A 8 8.27 10.25 -11.66
C ASP A 8 8.79 8.89 -11.18
N TYR A 9 7.87 8.01 -10.81
CA TYR A 9 8.18 6.69 -10.26
C TYR A 9 9.13 5.92 -11.17
N ARG A 10 8.98 6.05 -12.49
CA ARG A 10 9.91 5.44 -13.46
C ARG A 10 11.36 5.86 -13.19
N ARG A 11 11.60 7.17 -13.05
CA ARG A 11 12.93 7.73 -12.87
C ARG A 11 13.52 7.37 -11.51
N ILE A 12 12.67 7.42 -10.47
CA ILE A 12 13.06 7.03 -9.10
C ILE A 12 13.50 5.56 -9.06
N TYR A 13 12.72 4.66 -9.65
CA TYR A 13 13.05 3.25 -9.62
C TYR A 13 14.21 2.90 -10.54
N GLN A 14 14.36 3.54 -11.70
CA GLN A 14 15.55 3.39 -12.55
C GLN A 14 16.83 3.77 -11.80
N ASP A 15 16.81 4.90 -11.08
CA ASP A 15 17.95 5.35 -10.28
C ASP A 15 18.29 4.36 -9.15
N ILE A 16 17.27 3.88 -8.43
CA ILE A 16 17.43 2.86 -7.38
C ILE A 16 18.01 1.56 -7.93
N ILE A 17 17.53 1.09 -9.09
CA ILE A 17 18.01 -0.14 -9.74
C ILE A 17 19.47 0.05 -10.14
N MET A 18 19.80 1.15 -10.81
CA MET A 18 21.15 1.44 -11.30
C MET A 18 22.16 1.53 -10.16
N ILE A 19 21.78 2.12 -9.01
CA ILE A 19 22.69 2.33 -7.88
C ILE A 19 22.78 1.11 -6.96
N LYS A 20 21.67 0.42 -6.69
CA LYS A 20 21.61 -0.61 -5.64
C LYS A 20 21.41 -2.04 -6.14
N HIS A 21 20.74 -2.23 -7.28
CA HIS A 21 20.31 -3.55 -7.74
C HIS A 21 20.39 -3.69 -9.27
N PRO A 22 21.57 -3.50 -9.90
CA PRO A 22 21.71 -3.59 -11.35
C PRO A 22 21.34 -4.98 -11.88
N GLU A 23 21.54 -6.02 -11.06
CA GLU A 23 21.12 -7.41 -11.29
C GLU A 23 19.61 -7.61 -11.51
N LYS A 24 18.78 -6.65 -11.06
CA LYS A 24 17.31 -6.71 -11.18
C LYS A 24 16.77 -5.82 -12.28
N GLU A 25 17.67 -5.18 -13.04
CA GLU A 25 17.29 -4.28 -14.14
C GLU A 25 16.42 -5.01 -15.14
N GLU A 26 16.84 -6.18 -15.62
CA GLU A 26 16.09 -6.94 -16.63
C GLU A 26 14.68 -7.31 -16.17
N ILE A 27 14.50 -7.67 -14.90
CA ILE A 27 13.19 -8.08 -14.37
C ILE A 27 12.29 -6.85 -14.11
N CYS A 28 12.88 -5.72 -13.71
CA CYS A 28 12.15 -4.47 -13.50
C CYS A 28 11.82 -3.75 -14.82
N LYS A 29 12.61 -4.00 -15.87
CA LYS A 29 12.51 -3.36 -17.18
C LYS A 29 11.15 -3.60 -17.82
N GLU A 30 10.61 -4.82 -17.73
CA GLU A 30 9.27 -5.15 -18.25
C GLU A 30 8.16 -4.27 -17.66
N ILE A 31 8.26 -3.96 -16.36
CA ILE A 31 7.28 -3.12 -15.65
C ILE A 31 7.55 -1.63 -15.93
N LEU A 32 8.82 -1.21 -15.99
CA LEU A 32 9.22 0.17 -16.28
C LEU A 32 8.93 0.60 -17.72
N LEU A 33 8.86 -0.34 -18.66
CA LEU A 33 8.49 -0.10 -20.06
C LEU A 33 7.00 0.22 -20.24
N GLN A 34 6.15 -0.11 -19.27
CA GLN A 34 4.72 0.19 -19.37
C GLN A 34 4.47 1.70 -19.43
N THR A 35 3.59 2.11 -20.36
CA THR A 35 3.26 3.53 -20.62
C THR A 35 2.66 4.25 -19.43
N LYS A 36 2.01 3.52 -18.51
CA LYS A 36 1.53 4.04 -17.23
C LYS A 36 1.83 3.05 -16.12
N LEU A 37 2.59 3.50 -15.12
CA LEU A 37 2.76 2.76 -13.87
C LEU A 37 1.51 2.95 -13.02
N THR A 38 0.78 1.87 -12.76
CA THR A 38 -0.34 1.89 -11.81
C THR A 38 0.20 1.72 -10.38
N GLY A 39 -0.63 2.02 -9.37
CA GLY A 39 -0.27 1.76 -7.97
C GLY A 39 0.12 0.30 -7.72
N LEU A 40 -0.50 -0.63 -8.45
CA LEU A 40 -0.17 -2.06 -8.40
C LEU A 40 1.21 -2.36 -8.98
N ASP A 41 1.57 -1.71 -10.08
CA ASP A 41 2.89 -1.88 -10.71
C ASP A 41 4.00 -1.32 -9.82
N ILE A 42 3.75 -0.19 -9.16
CA ILE A 42 4.66 0.38 -8.14
C ILE A 42 4.86 -0.59 -6.98
N ILE A 43 3.80 -1.23 -6.49
CA ILE A 43 3.89 -2.22 -5.40
C ILE A 43 4.67 -3.45 -5.86
N LYS A 44 4.43 -3.94 -7.08
CA LYS A 44 5.17 -5.07 -7.66
C LYS A 44 6.65 -4.72 -7.79
N LEU A 45 6.97 -3.55 -8.34
CA LEU A 45 8.34 -3.07 -8.52
C LEU A 45 9.08 -2.94 -7.19
N ASN A 46 8.42 -2.37 -6.18
CA ASN A 46 8.95 -2.31 -4.82
C ASN A 46 9.23 -3.71 -4.23
N ASN A 47 8.32 -4.66 -4.42
CA ASN A 47 8.54 -6.03 -3.97
C ASN A 47 9.62 -6.76 -4.77
N LEU A 48 9.80 -6.45 -6.05
CA LEU A 48 10.83 -7.07 -6.87
C LEU A 48 12.23 -6.58 -6.45
N ILE A 49 12.36 -5.27 -6.27
CA ILE A 49 13.62 -4.61 -5.89
C ILE A 49 13.98 -4.95 -4.43
N PHE A 50 13.03 -4.92 -3.50
CA PHE A 50 13.31 -5.07 -2.06
C PHE A 50 12.83 -6.40 -1.42
N GLY A 51 12.00 -7.18 -2.11
CA GLY A 51 11.25 -8.30 -1.49
C GLY A 51 11.97 -9.64 -1.43
N SER A 52 13.17 -9.79 -2.01
CA SER A 52 13.88 -11.08 -1.99
C SER A 52 14.76 -11.33 -0.75
N GLY A 53 14.90 -10.36 0.17
CA GLY A 53 15.91 -10.45 1.24
C GLY A 53 15.40 -10.43 2.68
N ASN A 54 14.15 -10.07 2.94
CA ASN A 54 13.76 -9.66 4.29
C ASN A 54 12.46 -10.31 4.77
N LYS A 55 12.60 -11.54 5.30
CA LYS A 55 11.66 -12.04 6.33
C LYS A 55 11.59 -11.07 7.54
N ASP A 56 12.61 -10.23 7.74
CA ASP A 56 12.71 -9.24 8.81
C ASP A 56 11.96 -7.92 8.55
N SER A 57 11.67 -7.57 7.28
CA SER A 57 10.93 -6.33 6.92
C SER A 57 9.43 -6.41 7.21
N SER A 58 8.96 -7.55 7.71
CA SER A 58 7.59 -7.76 8.18
C SER A 58 7.19 -6.78 9.28
N SER A 59 8.15 -6.21 10.02
CA SER A 59 7.89 -5.23 11.09
C SER A 59 7.88 -3.79 10.58
N SER A 60 8.85 -3.41 9.74
CA SER A 60 9.04 -2.03 9.30
C SER A 60 8.11 -1.63 8.14
N ASN A 61 7.78 -2.55 7.23
CA ASN A 61 6.90 -2.25 6.09
C ASN A 61 5.41 -2.18 6.48
N ARG A 62 5.03 -2.67 7.67
CA ARG A 62 3.67 -2.49 8.22
C ARG A 62 3.41 -1.07 8.69
N LYS A 63 4.44 -0.34 9.13
CA LYS A 63 4.33 1.04 9.62
C LYS A 63 4.17 2.07 8.50
N HIS A 64 4.62 1.76 7.27
CA HIS A 64 4.63 2.70 6.14
C HIS A 64 3.56 2.40 5.07
N ARG A 65 2.57 1.55 5.36
CA ARG A 65 1.41 1.43 4.47
C ARG A 65 0.52 2.66 4.63
N SER A 66 0.66 3.61 3.72
CA SER A 66 -0.35 4.64 3.48
C SER A 66 -1.57 3.96 2.88
N TYR A 67 -2.57 3.66 3.71
CA TYR A 67 -3.88 3.25 3.22
C TYR A 67 -4.64 4.50 2.82
N ASP A 68 -5.01 4.62 1.55
CA ASP A 68 -5.90 5.67 1.08
C ASP A 68 -7.29 5.50 1.71
N GLU A 69 -8.04 6.59 1.78
CA GLU A 69 -9.37 6.64 2.40
C GLU A 69 -10.32 5.56 1.85
N SER A 70 -10.34 5.36 0.52
CA SER A 70 -11.15 4.33 -0.13
C SER A 70 -10.81 2.92 0.37
N SER A 71 -9.51 2.61 0.53
CA SER A 71 -9.07 1.31 1.05
C SER A 71 -9.49 1.08 2.50
N ILE A 72 -9.47 2.14 3.32
CA ILE A 72 -9.90 2.06 4.71
C ILE A 72 -11.42 1.79 4.79
N LEU A 73 -12.22 2.49 3.98
CA LEU A 73 -13.67 2.31 3.92
C LEU A 73 -14.07 0.92 3.44
N GLU A 74 -13.37 0.35 2.45
CA GLU A 74 -13.60 -1.01 1.99
C GLU A 74 -13.32 -2.05 3.10
N ILE A 75 -12.24 -1.88 3.86
CA ILE A 75 -11.92 -2.77 4.98
C ILE A 75 -12.98 -2.69 6.10
N LEU A 76 -13.47 -1.49 6.41
CA LEU A 76 -14.54 -1.30 7.40
C LEU A 76 -15.88 -1.86 6.90
N THR A 77 -16.18 -1.72 5.62
CA THR A 77 -17.38 -2.30 4.99
C THR A 77 -17.31 -3.82 4.98
N PHE A 78 -16.14 -4.40 4.66
CA PHE A 78 -15.90 -5.83 4.77
C PHE A 78 -16.15 -6.33 6.19
N GLN A 79 -15.70 -5.59 7.20
CA GLN A 79 -15.99 -5.92 8.59
C GLN A 79 -17.50 -5.96 8.88
N LYS A 80 -18.24 -4.91 8.47
CA LYS A 80 -19.71 -4.83 8.67
C LYS A 80 -20.44 -5.96 7.92
N LYS A 81 -20.08 -6.20 6.65
CA LYS A 81 -20.70 -7.20 5.76
C LYS A 81 -20.62 -8.63 6.32
N TYR A 82 -19.49 -9.00 6.92
CA TYR A 82 -19.27 -10.35 7.45
C TYR A 82 -19.40 -10.46 8.97
N GLY A 83 -19.75 -9.38 9.67
CA GLY A 83 -19.88 -9.37 11.14
C GLY A 83 -18.58 -9.71 11.88
N TYR A 84 -17.42 -9.43 11.29
CA TYR A 84 -16.13 -9.85 11.86
C TYR A 84 -15.67 -8.96 13.02
N THR A 85 -14.98 -9.58 13.98
CA THR A 85 -14.34 -8.84 15.08
C THR A 85 -13.10 -8.11 14.58
N ASN A 86 -12.73 -7.02 15.26
CA ASN A 86 -11.51 -6.26 14.95
C ASN A 86 -10.26 -7.16 14.91
N LYS A 87 -10.20 -8.21 15.74
CA LYS A 87 -9.10 -9.19 15.76
C LYS A 87 -9.02 -9.97 14.44
N ARG A 88 -10.16 -10.43 13.93
CA ARG A 88 -10.24 -11.26 12.72
C ARG A 88 -9.95 -10.44 11.46
N VAL A 89 -10.50 -9.23 11.38
CA VAL A 89 -10.20 -8.28 10.30
C VAL A 89 -8.73 -7.86 10.32
N ALA A 90 -8.21 -7.53 11.50
CA ALA A 90 -6.81 -7.17 11.66
C ALA A 90 -5.86 -8.29 11.22
N ALA A 91 -6.16 -9.55 11.58
CA ALA A 91 -5.39 -10.70 11.11
C ALA A 91 -5.44 -10.85 9.58
N HIS A 92 -6.63 -10.72 8.99
CA HIS A 92 -6.85 -10.86 7.55
C HIS A 92 -6.05 -9.84 6.73
N PHE A 93 -6.07 -8.56 7.14
CA PHE A 93 -5.37 -7.48 6.46
C PHE A 93 -3.96 -7.20 7.00
N LYS A 94 -3.47 -8.02 7.95
CA LYS A 94 -2.18 -7.86 8.64
C LYS A 94 -2.02 -6.49 9.31
N LEU A 95 -3.10 -5.98 9.90
CA LEU A 95 -3.20 -4.71 10.62
C LEU A 95 -3.11 -4.92 12.14
N SER A 96 -2.89 -3.84 12.89
CA SER A 96 -3.13 -3.86 14.34
C SER A 96 -4.62 -3.71 14.64
N ARG A 97 -5.09 -4.38 15.69
CA ARG A 97 -6.44 -4.18 16.24
C ARG A 97 -6.70 -2.70 16.54
N ASN A 98 -5.67 -1.99 16.99
CA ASN A 98 -5.74 -0.57 17.30
C ASN A 98 -5.91 0.28 16.03
N THR A 99 -5.33 -0.13 14.90
CA THR A 99 -5.51 0.54 13.61
C THR A 99 -6.98 0.52 13.18
N ILE A 100 -7.64 -0.63 13.29
CA ILE A 100 -9.08 -0.76 12.99
C ILE A 100 -9.91 0.12 13.94
N THR A 101 -9.59 0.13 15.23
CA THR A 101 -10.27 1.01 16.20
C THR A 101 -10.09 2.49 15.86
N SER A 102 -8.88 2.92 15.50
CA SER A 102 -8.59 4.30 15.11
C SER A 102 -9.31 4.68 13.81
N TRP A 103 -9.36 3.78 12.83
CA TRP A 103 -10.11 4.00 11.59
C TRP A 103 -11.60 4.10 11.84
N LYS A 104 -12.18 3.20 12.64
CA LYS A 104 -13.59 3.32 13.03
C LYS A 104 -13.86 4.66 13.69
N LYS A 105 -13.01 5.15 14.60
CA LYS A 105 -13.20 6.50 15.18
C LYS A 105 -13.13 7.62 14.13
N LYS A 106 -12.14 7.55 13.24
CA LYS A 106 -11.93 8.57 12.19
C LYS A 106 -13.07 8.61 11.16
N PHE A 107 -13.62 7.46 10.80
CA PHE A 107 -14.61 7.29 9.72
C PHE A 107 -16.05 7.06 10.21
N SER A 108 -16.28 6.81 11.50
CA SER A 108 -17.61 6.79 12.12
C SER A 108 -18.07 8.20 12.49
N MET A 109 -17.14 9.14 12.77
CA MET A 109 -17.46 10.57 12.90
C MET A 109 -17.96 11.22 11.59
N SER A 110 -17.88 10.50 10.47
CA SER A 110 -18.41 10.91 9.16
C SER A 110 -19.70 10.17 8.77
N GLU A 111 -20.35 9.41 9.67
CA GLU A 111 -21.66 8.77 9.45
C GLU A 111 -22.84 9.78 9.42
N HIS A 112 -22.68 10.92 8.74
CA HIS A 112 -23.78 11.84 8.45
C HIS A 112 -24.14 11.97 6.96
N ILE A 113 -23.49 11.20 6.08
CA ILE A 113 -23.87 11.04 4.67
C ILE A 113 -23.50 9.59 4.37
N ILE A 114 -24.41 8.62 4.33
CA ILE A 114 -25.50 8.43 3.37
C ILE A 114 -26.56 7.53 4.05
N LEU A 115 -27.80 8.04 4.13
CA LEU A 115 -29.02 7.22 4.10
C LEU A 115 -29.47 7.11 2.65
#